data_AF-X8A3H1-F1
#
_entry.id   AF-X8A3H1-F1
#
_cell.length_a   1.000
_cell.length_b   1.000
_cell.length_c   1.000
_cell.angle_alpha   90.00
_cell.angle_beta   90.00
_cell.angle_gamma   90.00
#
_symmetry.space_group_name_H-M   'P 1'
#
loop_
_entity.id
_entity.type
_entity.pdbx_description
1 polymer ?
#
loop_
_entity_poly.entity_id
_entity_poly.type
_entity_poly.pdbx_seq_one_letter_code
_entity_poly.pdbx_strand_id
1 'polypeptide(L)'
;MWRLRVVHTTGYAYQSPVTASYNEARLTPRSNNRQNVILNRVETIPATRSYRYIDYWGTAVTAFDLHAPHTDLTVMSSSVVETERAEGPATEAGWDDLRSDAVIDRFDDLLRPTGHTPASKRVASVGKKISKTHAPAEAVVAAAHWVRDELDYLPGTTSVHSSGLDALKAGKGVCQDFVHLTLMLLRGMGIPAHYVSGYLHPKRDAVVGDTVEGRSHAWIEAWTGAWWSYDPTNDTEITEQYVGVGAGRDYADVSPLKGIYSGEGATDLDVIVEVTRLA
;
A
#
# COMPACT_ATOMS: atom_id res chain seq x y z
N MET A 1 -9.75 4.64 -19.05
CA MET A 1 -8.37 4.10 -19.16
C MET A 1 -7.39 5.25 -19.29
N TRP A 2 -6.34 5.28 -18.47
CA TRP A 2 -5.16 6.14 -18.61
C TRP A 2 -3.91 5.30 -18.87
N ARG A 3 -2.91 5.90 -19.54
CA ARG A 3 -1.55 5.38 -19.53
C ARG A 3 -0.68 6.31 -18.70
N LEU A 4 0.01 5.77 -17.70
CA LEU A 4 0.82 6.52 -16.74
C LEU A 4 2.28 6.09 -16.84
N ARG A 5 3.19 7.08 -16.82
CA ARG A 5 4.60 6.87 -16.48
C ARG A 5 4.78 7.19 -15.01
N VAL A 6 5.40 6.28 -14.27
CA VAL A 6 5.77 6.50 -12.86
C VAL A 6 7.27 6.33 -12.73
N VAL A 7 7.93 7.31 -12.11
CA VAL A 7 9.33 7.22 -11.70
C VAL A 7 9.38 7.33 -10.18
N HIS A 8 9.93 6.32 -9.51
CA HIS A 8 10.15 6.31 -8.06
C HIS A 8 11.65 6.26 -7.81
N THR A 9 12.17 7.19 -7.01
CA THR A 9 13.53 7.18 -6.50
C THR A 9 13.53 7.16 -4.98
N THR A 10 14.24 6.21 -4.38
CA THR A 10 14.43 6.09 -2.93
C THR A 10 15.82 5.53 -2.66
N GLY A 11 16.24 5.48 -1.40
CA GLY A 11 17.56 4.99 -1.06
C GLY A 11 17.99 5.31 0.37
N TYR A 12 19.27 5.13 0.61
CA TYR A 12 19.92 5.41 1.90
C TYR A 12 21.21 6.20 1.69
N ALA A 13 21.48 7.12 2.60
CA ALA A 13 22.79 7.70 2.84
C ALA A 13 23.37 7.12 4.13
N TYR A 14 24.62 6.66 4.08
CA TYR A 14 25.32 6.03 5.19
C TYR A 14 26.36 6.99 5.78
N GLN A 15 26.57 6.94 7.09
CA GLN A 15 27.52 7.85 7.76
C GLN A 15 28.98 7.47 7.46
N SER A 16 29.23 6.19 7.17
CA SER A 16 30.53 5.66 6.75
C SER A 16 30.33 4.60 5.66
N PRO A 17 31.40 4.24 4.89
CA PRO A 17 31.28 3.25 3.83
C PRO A 17 30.75 1.91 4.34
N VAL A 18 29.61 1.50 3.80
CA VAL A 18 29.03 0.16 3.99
C VAL A 18 29.76 -0.82 3.09
N THR A 19 30.14 -1.97 3.63
CA THR A 19 30.90 -3.01 2.90
C THR A 19 30.05 -4.20 2.46
N ALA A 20 28.84 -4.31 2.98
CA ALA A 20 27.84 -5.27 2.53
C ALA A 20 26.44 -4.74 2.81
N SER A 21 25.56 -4.74 1.81
CA SER A 21 24.14 -4.54 1.99
C SER A 21 23.33 -5.57 1.20
N TYR A 22 22.20 -6.00 1.77
CA TYR A 22 21.26 -6.95 1.19
C TYR A 22 19.88 -6.32 1.24
N ASN A 23 19.26 -6.15 0.07
CA ASN A 23 18.09 -5.31 -0.07
C ASN A 23 17.01 -5.99 -0.91
N GLU A 24 15.77 -5.63 -0.62
CA GLU A 24 14.59 -5.94 -1.41
C GLU A 24 13.82 -4.66 -1.72
N ALA A 25 13.47 -4.49 -2.99
CA ALA A 25 12.67 -3.39 -3.48
C ALA A 25 11.33 -3.90 -4.03
N ARG A 26 10.24 -3.30 -3.54
CA ARG A 26 8.85 -3.51 -4.00
C ARG A 26 8.41 -2.28 -4.78
N LEU A 27 9.03 -2.09 -5.94
CA LEU A 27 8.83 -0.90 -6.79
C LEU A 27 8.30 -1.23 -8.19
N THR A 28 7.99 -2.51 -8.44
CA THR A 28 7.45 -2.99 -9.71
C THR A 28 5.93 -3.07 -9.62
N PRO A 29 5.17 -2.27 -10.39
CA PRO A 29 3.72 -2.36 -10.41
C PRO A 29 3.21 -3.77 -10.73
N ARG A 30 2.05 -4.15 -10.18
CA ARG A 30 1.43 -5.45 -10.45
C ARG A 30 0.53 -5.40 -11.69
N SER A 31 0.41 -6.49 -12.45
CA SER A 31 -0.64 -6.60 -13.49
C SER A 31 -1.85 -7.34 -12.93
N ASN A 32 -3.06 -6.85 -13.19
CA ASN A 32 -4.32 -7.50 -12.81
C ASN A 32 -5.44 -7.14 -13.81
N ASN A 33 -6.70 -7.41 -13.46
CA ASN A 33 -7.86 -7.16 -14.32
C ASN A 33 -8.01 -5.69 -14.76
N ARG A 34 -7.50 -4.73 -13.99
CA ARG A 34 -7.67 -3.30 -14.22
C ARG A 34 -6.40 -2.55 -14.58
N GLN A 35 -5.27 -3.22 -14.49
CA GLN A 35 -3.94 -2.64 -14.58
C GLN A 35 -3.04 -3.53 -15.41
N ASN A 36 -2.43 -2.96 -16.46
CA ASN A 36 -1.50 -3.66 -17.33
C ASN A 36 -0.14 -2.95 -17.35
N VAL A 37 0.93 -3.64 -16.93
CA VAL A 37 2.29 -3.10 -16.96
C VAL A 37 2.90 -3.30 -18.34
N ILE A 38 3.14 -2.20 -19.05
CA ILE A 38 3.77 -2.22 -20.39
C ILE A 38 5.28 -2.37 -20.28
N LEU A 39 5.89 -1.61 -19.37
CA LEU A 39 7.33 -1.57 -19.17
C LEU A 39 7.62 -1.32 -17.69
N ASN A 40 8.61 -2.02 -17.14
CA ASN A 40 9.19 -1.69 -15.86
C ASN A 40 10.70 -1.94 -15.88
N ARG A 41 11.46 -1.00 -15.31
CA ARG A 41 12.89 -1.13 -15.06
C ARG A 41 13.20 -0.65 -13.65
N VAL A 42 13.98 -1.44 -12.92
CA VAL A 42 14.52 -1.09 -11.61
C VAL A 42 16.03 -1.07 -11.74
N GLU A 43 16.65 0.01 -11.29
CA GLU A 43 18.08 0.24 -11.31
C GLU A 43 18.59 0.63 -9.92
N THR A 44 19.85 0.33 -9.67
CA THR A 44 20.55 0.73 -8.44
C THR A 44 21.76 1.59 -8.78
N ILE A 45 22.10 2.51 -7.88
CA ILE A 45 23.35 3.24 -7.89
C ILE A 45 23.96 3.12 -6.48
N PRO A 46 25.14 2.50 -6.32
CA PRO A 46 25.95 1.83 -7.34
C PRO A 46 25.21 0.69 -8.07
N ALA A 47 25.59 0.47 -9.33
CA ALA A 47 25.00 -0.58 -10.15
C ALA A 47 25.40 -1.95 -9.59
N THR A 48 24.41 -2.80 -9.32
CA THR A 48 24.63 -4.19 -8.93
C THR A 48 23.70 -5.13 -9.69
N ARG A 49 23.96 -6.43 -9.57
CA ARG A 49 23.05 -7.45 -10.08
C ARG A 49 21.84 -7.56 -9.16
N SER A 50 20.70 -7.78 -9.77
CA SER A 50 19.44 -8.02 -9.07
C SER A 50 18.80 -9.30 -9.56
N TYR A 51 18.11 -9.99 -8.67
CA TYR A 51 17.18 -11.07 -9.03
C TYR A 51 15.74 -10.63 -8.72
N ARG A 52 14.77 -11.21 -9.43
CA ARG A 52 13.35 -10.92 -9.22
C ARG A 52 12.59 -12.17 -8.84
N TYR A 53 11.64 -12.03 -7.93
CA TYR A 53 10.72 -13.09 -7.54
C TYR A 53 9.34 -12.51 -7.17
N ILE A 54 8.33 -13.37 -7.07
CA ILE A 54 7.01 -13.00 -6.57
C ILE A 54 6.90 -13.51 -5.13
N ASP A 55 6.59 -12.62 -4.19
CA ASP A 55 6.43 -13.00 -2.78
C ASP A 55 5.07 -13.65 -2.50
N TYR A 56 4.85 -14.07 -1.25
CA TYR A 56 3.61 -14.74 -0.82
C TYR A 56 2.34 -13.96 -1.16
N TRP A 57 2.43 -12.63 -1.17
CA TRP A 57 1.28 -11.75 -1.44
C TRP A 57 1.06 -11.46 -2.92
N GLY A 58 1.90 -12.02 -3.79
CA GLY A 58 1.85 -11.73 -5.23
C GLY A 58 2.59 -10.45 -5.62
N THR A 59 3.38 -9.85 -4.72
CA THR A 59 4.14 -8.64 -5.03
C THR A 59 5.44 -8.99 -5.74
N ALA A 60 5.76 -8.28 -6.82
CA ALA A 60 7.03 -8.44 -7.51
C ALA A 60 8.16 -7.76 -6.70
N VAL A 61 9.11 -8.57 -6.25
CA VAL A 61 10.26 -8.15 -5.45
C VAL A 61 11.50 -8.17 -6.31
N THR A 62 12.24 -7.05 -6.33
CA THR A 62 13.60 -6.98 -6.87
C THR A 62 14.58 -7.03 -5.72
N ALA A 63 15.32 -8.11 -5.60
CA ALA A 63 16.29 -8.32 -4.54
C ALA A 63 17.71 -8.23 -5.09
N PHE A 64 18.60 -7.59 -4.33
CA PHE A 64 19.97 -7.31 -4.76
C PHE A 64 20.90 -7.14 -3.56
N ASP A 65 22.17 -7.43 -3.79
CA ASP A 65 23.26 -7.27 -2.83
C ASP A 65 24.31 -6.30 -3.36
N LEU A 66 24.94 -5.54 -2.47
CA LEU A 66 26.02 -4.62 -2.82
C LEU A 66 27.18 -4.77 -1.83
N HIS A 67 28.31 -5.27 -2.36
CA HIS A 67 29.51 -5.58 -1.59
C HIS A 67 30.67 -4.60 -1.83
N ALA A 68 30.58 -3.76 -2.85
CA ALA A 68 31.56 -2.69 -3.06
C ALA A 68 31.35 -1.62 -1.98
N PRO A 69 32.40 -1.09 -1.33
CA PRO A 69 32.28 0.01 -0.39
C PRO A 69 31.52 1.20 -0.99
N HIS A 70 30.45 1.64 -0.33
CA HIS A 70 29.61 2.75 -0.78
C HIS A 70 29.06 3.54 0.41
N THR A 71 28.89 4.85 0.23
CA THR A 71 28.27 5.74 1.21
C THR A 71 26.81 6.02 0.91
N ASP A 72 26.34 5.61 -0.28
CA ASP A 72 25.00 5.91 -0.75
C ASP A 72 24.47 4.72 -1.54
N LEU A 73 23.18 4.44 -1.40
CA LEU A 73 22.43 3.51 -2.23
C LEU A 73 21.20 4.24 -2.75
N THR A 74 21.08 4.37 -4.06
CA THR A 74 19.85 4.83 -4.73
C THR A 74 19.22 3.68 -5.48
N VAL A 75 17.90 3.55 -5.37
CA VAL A 75 17.07 2.62 -6.14
C VAL A 75 16.05 3.43 -6.92
N MET A 76 16.08 3.28 -8.25
CA MET A 76 15.18 3.98 -9.15
C MET A 76 14.33 2.98 -9.92
N SER A 77 13.01 3.14 -9.87
CA SER A 77 12.05 2.38 -10.68
C SER A 77 11.40 3.30 -11.70
N SER A 78 11.39 2.89 -12.97
CA SER A 78 10.65 3.56 -14.04
C SER A 78 9.66 2.59 -14.64
N SER A 79 8.38 2.95 -14.63
CA SER A 79 7.28 2.11 -15.10
C SER A 79 6.37 2.85 -16.06
N VAL A 80 5.86 2.14 -17.06
CA VAL A 80 4.72 2.57 -17.89
C VAL A 80 3.60 1.57 -17.70
N VAL A 81 2.44 2.07 -17.26
CA VAL A 81 1.31 1.25 -16.82
C VAL A 81 0.02 1.81 -17.41
N GLU A 82 -0.86 0.93 -17.88
CA GLU A 82 -2.23 1.27 -18.23
C GLU A 82 -3.16 0.92 -17.08
N THR A 83 -4.09 1.82 -16.77
CA THR A 83 -5.00 1.72 -15.63
C THR A 83 -6.42 2.09 -16.06
N GLU A 84 -7.39 1.30 -15.61
CA GLU A 84 -8.82 1.56 -15.89
C GLU A 84 -9.52 2.12 -14.64
N ARG A 85 -10.85 2.15 -14.57
CA ARG A 85 -11.56 2.38 -13.30
C ARG A 85 -11.78 1.04 -12.61
N ALA A 86 -11.72 0.98 -11.28
CA ALA A 86 -12.11 -0.24 -10.57
C ALA A 86 -13.64 -0.31 -10.54
N GLU A 87 -14.19 -1.50 -10.75
CA GLU A 87 -15.62 -1.74 -10.52
C GLU A 87 -15.83 -2.16 -9.06
N GLY A 88 -16.99 -1.82 -8.50
CA GLY A 88 -17.43 -2.32 -7.20
C GLY A 88 -17.58 -3.85 -7.18
N PRO A 89 -17.92 -4.45 -6.03
CA PRO A 89 -18.03 -5.89 -5.90
C PRO A 89 -19.11 -6.45 -6.83
N ALA A 90 -18.72 -7.27 -7.82
CA ALA A 90 -19.65 -7.94 -8.72
C ALA A 90 -20.52 -9.02 -8.03
N THR A 91 -20.13 -9.45 -6.84
CA THR A 91 -20.84 -10.43 -6.02
C THR A 91 -20.66 -10.06 -4.56
N GLU A 92 -21.77 -10.10 -3.82
CA GLU A 92 -21.80 -9.73 -2.40
C GLU A 92 -22.12 -10.94 -1.53
N ALA A 93 -21.19 -11.28 -0.64
CA ALA A 93 -21.33 -12.29 0.40
C ALA A 93 -22.07 -11.69 1.60
N GLY A 94 -22.85 -12.51 2.29
CA GLY A 94 -23.48 -12.17 3.56
C GLY A 94 -22.55 -12.37 4.76
N TRP A 95 -22.97 -11.91 5.94
CA TRP A 95 -22.20 -12.07 7.18
C TRP A 95 -21.99 -13.54 7.57
N ASP A 96 -22.93 -14.43 7.23
CA ASP A 96 -22.80 -15.86 7.54
C ASP A 96 -21.77 -16.54 6.63
N ASP A 97 -21.67 -16.11 5.36
CA ASP A 97 -20.62 -16.58 4.45
C ASP A 97 -19.23 -16.19 4.98
N LEU A 98 -19.07 -14.94 5.43
CA LEU A 98 -17.82 -14.45 5.99
C LEU A 98 -17.39 -15.19 7.26
N ARG A 99 -18.34 -15.72 8.03
CA ARG A 99 -18.10 -16.48 9.26
C ARG A 99 -17.90 -17.97 9.02
N SER A 100 -18.02 -18.44 7.78
CA SER A 100 -17.81 -19.85 7.46
C SER A 100 -16.36 -20.26 7.70
N ASP A 101 -16.15 -21.50 8.16
CA ASP A 101 -14.82 -22.05 8.37
C ASP A 101 -13.96 -21.99 7.10
N ALA A 102 -14.58 -22.15 5.92
CA ALA A 102 -13.89 -22.09 4.63
C ALA A 102 -13.32 -20.69 4.33
N VAL A 103 -14.06 -19.62 4.64
CA VAL A 103 -13.58 -18.24 4.46
C VAL A 103 -12.54 -17.90 5.51
N ILE A 104 -12.78 -18.28 6.77
CA ILE A 104 -11.84 -18.01 7.87
C ILE A 104 -10.51 -18.72 7.62
N ASP A 105 -10.51 -20.01 7.29
CA ASP A 105 -9.29 -20.79 7.02
C ASP A 105 -8.52 -20.23 5.82
N ARG A 106 -9.23 -19.92 4.73
CA ARG A 106 -8.61 -19.37 3.51
C ARG A 106 -7.93 -18.01 3.74
N PHE A 107 -8.50 -17.17 4.59
CA PHE A 107 -8.07 -15.79 4.77
C PHE A 107 -7.57 -15.48 6.18
N ASP A 108 -7.17 -16.49 6.94
CA ASP A 108 -6.75 -16.37 8.34
C ASP A 108 -5.67 -15.29 8.53
N ASP A 109 -4.66 -15.26 7.67
CA ASP A 109 -3.60 -14.24 7.68
C ASP A 109 -4.13 -12.81 7.52
N LEU A 110 -5.22 -12.63 6.77
CA LEU A 110 -5.84 -11.33 6.46
C LEU A 110 -6.93 -10.94 7.46
N LEU A 111 -7.25 -11.82 8.41
CA LEU A 111 -8.18 -11.58 9.52
C LEU A 111 -7.46 -11.33 10.84
N ARG A 112 -6.19 -11.73 10.95
CA ARG A 112 -5.40 -11.61 12.19
C ARG A 112 -4.85 -10.20 12.41
N PRO A 113 -4.73 -9.77 13.69
CA PRO A 113 -4.02 -8.55 14.05
C PRO A 113 -2.53 -8.62 13.67
N THR A 114 -1.94 -7.45 13.40
CA THR A 114 -0.51 -7.29 13.13
C THR A 114 0.10 -6.20 14.03
N GLY A 115 1.40 -5.93 13.89
CA GLY A 115 2.06 -4.83 14.61
C GLY A 115 1.45 -3.46 14.27
N HIS A 116 1.08 -3.23 13.00
CA HIS A 116 0.43 -2.00 12.57
C HIS A 116 -1.09 -1.99 12.76
N THR A 117 -1.71 -3.17 12.88
CA THR A 117 -3.17 -3.34 13.09
C THR A 117 -3.49 -4.12 14.37
N PRO A 118 -3.05 -3.65 15.55
CA PRO A 118 -3.21 -4.39 16.80
C PRO A 118 -4.68 -4.49 17.21
N ALA A 119 -5.03 -5.53 17.99
CA ALA A 119 -6.39 -5.70 18.48
C ALA A 119 -6.80 -4.59 19.46
N SER A 120 -8.04 -4.12 19.38
CA SER A 120 -8.59 -3.10 20.28
C SER A 120 -10.06 -3.31 20.58
N LYS A 121 -10.42 -3.32 21.87
CA LYS A 121 -11.83 -3.44 22.31
C LYS A 121 -12.67 -2.24 21.87
N ARG A 122 -12.09 -1.03 21.82
CA ARG A 122 -12.79 0.18 21.36
C ARG A 122 -13.15 0.04 19.89
N VAL A 123 -12.17 -0.30 19.05
CA VAL A 123 -12.35 -0.46 17.60
C VAL A 123 -13.28 -1.63 17.29
N ALA A 124 -13.14 -2.77 17.99
CA ALA A 124 -14.04 -3.91 17.84
C ALA A 124 -15.50 -3.57 18.20
N SER A 125 -15.73 -2.72 19.21
CA SER A 125 -17.08 -2.25 19.56
C SER A 125 -17.71 -1.41 18.46
N VAL A 126 -16.91 -0.56 17.79
CA VAL A 126 -17.34 0.21 16.61
C VAL A 126 -17.68 -0.72 15.45
N GLY A 127 -16.78 -1.65 15.10
CA GLY A 127 -17.05 -2.65 14.05
C GLY A 127 -18.32 -3.45 14.30
N LYS A 128 -18.58 -3.86 15.55
CA LYS A 128 -19.83 -4.56 15.93
C LYS A 128 -21.09 -3.70 15.75
N LYS A 129 -20.99 -2.37 15.87
CA LYS A 129 -22.13 -1.47 15.60
C LYS A 129 -22.37 -1.36 14.10
N ILE A 130 -21.30 -1.16 13.32
CA ILE A 130 -21.36 -1.07 11.86
C ILE A 130 -21.97 -2.34 11.26
N SER A 131 -21.49 -3.52 11.66
CA SER A 131 -21.95 -4.80 11.12
C SER A 131 -23.39 -5.18 11.48
N LYS A 132 -24.01 -4.51 12.45
CA LYS A 132 -25.43 -4.70 12.77
C LYS A 132 -26.38 -3.96 11.84
N THR A 133 -25.91 -2.90 11.19
CA THR A 133 -26.76 -1.99 10.42
C THR A 133 -26.43 -1.95 8.93
N HIS A 134 -25.37 -2.63 8.51
CA HIS A 134 -24.89 -2.64 7.12
C HIS A 134 -24.62 -4.06 6.63
N ALA A 135 -24.82 -4.31 5.35
CA ALA A 135 -24.28 -5.48 4.67
C ALA A 135 -22.74 -5.40 4.59
N PRO A 136 -22.00 -6.49 4.33
CA PRO A 136 -20.54 -6.45 4.32
C PRO A 136 -19.91 -5.41 3.39
N ALA A 137 -20.40 -5.25 2.16
CA ALA A 137 -19.87 -4.26 1.22
C ALA A 137 -20.08 -2.82 1.73
N GLU A 138 -21.29 -2.52 2.20
CA GLU A 138 -21.63 -1.24 2.83
C GLU A 138 -20.81 -0.98 4.11
N ALA A 139 -20.54 -2.03 4.89
CA ALA A 139 -19.75 -1.95 6.11
C ALA A 139 -18.29 -1.55 5.85
N VAL A 140 -17.74 -1.87 4.67
CA VAL A 140 -16.40 -1.40 4.26
C VAL A 140 -16.39 0.12 4.13
N VAL A 141 -17.38 0.67 3.41
CA VAL A 141 -17.52 2.12 3.21
C VAL A 141 -17.80 2.81 4.55
N ALA A 142 -18.72 2.28 5.36
CA ALA A 142 -19.04 2.83 6.68
C ALA A 142 -17.83 2.81 7.64
N ALA A 143 -16.97 1.79 7.57
CA ALA A 143 -15.74 1.75 8.34
C ALA A 143 -14.75 2.83 7.89
N ALA A 144 -14.60 3.04 6.58
CA ALA A 144 -13.76 4.10 6.04
C ALA A 144 -14.27 5.51 6.44
N HIS A 145 -15.58 5.73 6.40
CA HIS A 145 -16.19 6.98 6.86
C HIS A 145 -15.92 7.24 8.35
N TRP A 146 -16.12 6.23 9.21
CA TRP A 146 -15.82 6.39 10.63
C TRP A 146 -14.36 6.75 10.88
N VAL A 147 -13.42 6.14 10.13
CA VAL A 147 -11.99 6.48 10.24
C VAL A 147 -11.72 7.93 9.83
N ARG A 148 -12.36 8.40 8.75
CA ARG A 148 -12.26 9.80 8.31
C ARG A 148 -12.78 10.78 9.36
N ASP A 149 -13.85 10.43 10.04
CA ASP A 149 -14.43 11.28 11.09
C ASP A 149 -13.53 11.36 12.35
N GLU A 150 -12.65 10.38 12.57
CA GLU A 150 -11.75 10.33 13.73
C GLU A 150 -10.35 10.88 13.44
N LEU A 151 -9.96 11.03 12.16
CA LEU A 151 -8.60 11.40 11.76
C LEU A 151 -8.57 12.62 10.83
N ASP A 152 -7.81 13.63 11.23
CA ASP A 152 -7.41 14.71 10.33
C ASP A 152 -6.23 14.29 9.44
N TYR A 153 -6.32 14.54 8.13
CA TYR A 153 -5.23 14.24 7.21
C TYR A 153 -4.08 15.25 7.34
N LEU A 154 -2.86 14.74 7.56
CA LEU A 154 -1.63 15.55 7.62
C LEU A 154 -0.78 15.39 6.37
N PRO A 155 -0.74 16.38 5.45
CA PRO A 155 0.20 16.32 4.35
C PRO A 155 1.65 16.48 4.85
N GLY A 156 2.58 15.73 4.25
CA GLY A 156 4.02 15.97 4.41
C GLY A 156 4.71 15.35 5.62
N THR A 157 4.01 14.57 6.45
CA THR A 157 4.64 13.81 7.55
C THR A 157 4.76 12.33 7.20
N THR A 158 5.93 11.88 6.79
CA THR A 158 6.19 10.48 6.38
C THR A 158 6.58 9.56 7.55
N SER A 159 6.17 9.83 8.80
CA SER A 159 6.56 8.92 9.89
C SER A 159 5.82 7.57 9.75
N VAL A 160 6.53 6.57 9.23
CA VAL A 160 5.95 5.29 8.75
C VAL A 160 5.73 4.23 9.85
N HIS A 161 5.89 4.60 11.12
CA HIS A 161 6.00 3.62 12.21
C HIS A 161 4.80 3.60 13.17
N SER A 162 3.77 4.40 12.95
CA SER A 162 2.55 4.36 13.76
C SER A 162 1.69 3.13 13.45
N SER A 163 1.08 2.57 14.48
CA SER A 163 -0.06 1.65 14.32
C SER A 163 -1.35 2.45 14.12
N GLY A 164 -2.40 1.79 13.62
CA GLY A 164 -3.74 2.42 13.53
C GLY A 164 -4.26 2.94 14.89
N LEU A 165 -3.82 2.34 16.01
CA LEU A 165 -4.18 2.84 17.34
C LEU A 165 -3.43 4.11 17.74
N ASP A 166 -2.18 4.26 17.31
CA ASP A 166 -1.42 5.47 17.56
C ASP A 166 -2.06 6.64 16.81
N ALA A 167 -2.46 6.41 15.55
CA ALA A 167 -3.20 7.38 14.77
C ALA A 167 -4.54 7.75 15.42
N LEU A 168 -5.35 6.75 15.84
CA LEU A 168 -6.61 7.00 16.54
C LEU A 168 -6.43 7.80 17.84
N LYS A 169 -5.32 7.58 18.55
CA LYS A 169 -4.98 8.34 19.77
C LYS A 169 -4.54 9.76 19.43
N ALA A 170 -3.82 9.95 18.34
CA ALA A 170 -3.35 11.25 17.87
C ALA A 170 -4.46 12.09 17.21
N GLY A 171 -5.51 11.45 16.68
CA GLY A 171 -6.60 12.09 15.93
C GLY A 171 -6.19 12.62 14.56
N LYS A 172 -5.03 12.18 14.05
CA LYS A 172 -4.45 12.70 12.81
C LYS A 172 -3.47 11.69 12.20
N GLY A 173 -3.29 11.71 10.88
CA GLY A 173 -2.40 10.78 10.20
C GLY A 173 -2.27 10.99 8.68
N VAL A 174 -1.49 10.14 8.04
CA VAL A 174 -1.34 10.04 6.58
C VAL A 174 -2.13 8.86 6.00
N CYS A 175 -2.08 8.66 4.69
CA CYS A 175 -2.84 7.60 4.02
C CYS A 175 -2.63 6.21 4.63
N GLN A 176 -1.41 5.89 5.07
CA GLN A 176 -1.11 4.65 5.77
C GLN A 176 -1.94 4.47 7.04
N ASP A 177 -2.07 5.51 7.86
CA ASP A 177 -2.78 5.45 9.14
C ASP A 177 -4.27 5.21 8.94
N PHE A 178 -4.86 5.86 7.93
CA PHE A 178 -6.26 5.64 7.53
C PHE A 178 -6.46 4.18 7.13
N VAL A 179 -5.58 3.64 6.26
CA VAL A 179 -5.65 2.25 5.82
C VAL A 179 -5.51 1.29 7.00
N HIS A 180 -4.53 1.48 7.89
CA HIS A 180 -4.33 0.60 9.05
C HIS A 180 -5.52 0.60 9.99
N LEU A 181 -6.09 1.77 10.31
CA LEU A 181 -7.26 1.85 11.19
C LEU A 181 -8.51 1.26 10.52
N THR A 182 -8.69 1.45 9.21
CA THR A 182 -9.77 0.80 8.46
C THR A 182 -9.60 -0.72 8.49
N LEU A 183 -8.40 -1.25 8.22
CA LEU A 183 -8.11 -2.69 8.29
C LEU A 183 -8.46 -3.29 9.65
N MET A 184 -8.18 -2.58 10.75
CA MET A 184 -8.55 -3.03 12.10
C MET A 184 -10.06 -3.22 12.26
N LEU A 185 -10.89 -2.32 11.71
CA LEU A 185 -12.34 -2.44 11.73
C LEU A 185 -12.81 -3.62 10.88
N LEU A 186 -12.32 -3.72 9.65
CA LEU A 186 -12.72 -4.77 8.71
C LEU A 186 -12.41 -6.15 9.26
N ARG A 187 -11.17 -6.36 9.73
CA ARG A 187 -10.74 -7.61 10.37
C ARG A 187 -11.53 -7.92 11.62
N GLY A 188 -11.80 -6.91 12.45
CA GLY A 188 -12.64 -7.05 13.65
C GLY A 188 -14.10 -7.42 13.35
N MET A 189 -14.60 -7.11 12.15
CA MET A 189 -15.92 -7.54 11.67
C MET A 189 -15.89 -8.91 10.97
N GLY A 190 -14.72 -9.47 10.69
CA GLY A 190 -14.56 -10.72 9.94
C GLY A 190 -14.50 -10.52 8.42
N ILE A 191 -14.27 -9.31 7.93
CA ILE A 191 -14.05 -9.02 6.50
C ILE A 191 -12.56 -9.18 6.21
N PRO A 192 -12.13 -10.15 5.37
CA PRO A 192 -10.76 -10.22 4.91
C PRO A 192 -10.37 -8.96 4.15
N ALA A 193 -9.26 -8.35 4.53
CA ALA A 193 -8.77 -7.15 3.87
C ALA A 193 -7.25 -7.08 3.91
N HIS A 194 -6.67 -6.51 2.85
CA HIS A 194 -5.23 -6.27 2.76
C HIS A 194 -4.92 -4.81 2.42
N TYR A 195 -3.75 -4.38 2.89
CA TYR A 195 -3.15 -3.09 2.59
C TYR A 195 -2.62 -3.14 1.15
N VAL A 196 -2.94 -2.14 0.34
CA VAL A 196 -2.36 -1.97 -1.00
C VAL A 196 -1.47 -0.75 -1.01
N SER A 197 -0.22 -0.95 -1.44
CA SER A 197 0.76 0.11 -1.67
C SER A 197 0.87 0.42 -3.15
N GLY A 198 0.99 1.70 -3.50
CA GLY A 198 1.11 2.13 -4.87
C GLY A 198 1.33 3.62 -5.04
N TYR A 199 0.89 4.13 -6.17
CA TYR A 199 1.01 5.53 -6.55
C TYR A 199 -0.33 6.13 -6.92
N LEU A 200 -0.49 7.43 -6.67
CA LEU A 200 -1.66 8.20 -7.07
C LEU A 200 -1.23 9.43 -7.87
N HIS A 201 -1.80 9.60 -9.07
CA HIS A 201 -1.72 10.88 -9.77
C HIS A 201 -2.63 11.90 -9.08
N PRO A 202 -2.12 13.04 -8.60
CA PRO A 202 -2.90 13.96 -7.74
C PRO A 202 -3.97 14.80 -8.46
N LYS A 203 -3.96 14.86 -9.81
CA LYS A 203 -4.85 15.70 -10.62
C LYS A 203 -5.81 14.82 -11.41
N ARG A 204 -7.12 15.01 -11.22
CA ARG A 204 -8.17 14.28 -11.95
C ARG A 204 -8.26 14.70 -13.43
N ASP A 205 -7.92 15.94 -13.71
CA ASP A 205 -7.93 16.58 -15.02
C ASP A 205 -6.52 16.69 -15.63
N ALA A 206 -5.62 15.76 -15.26
CA ALA A 206 -4.23 15.75 -15.70
C ALA A 206 -4.10 15.89 -17.23
N VAL A 207 -3.32 16.89 -17.64
CA VAL A 207 -2.96 17.13 -19.04
C VAL A 207 -1.94 16.08 -19.48
N VAL A 208 -2.15 15.50 -20.66
CA VAL A 208 -1.20 14.53 -21.23
C VAL A 208 0.16 15.18 -21.42
N GLY A 209 1.21 14.52 -20.94
CA GLY A 209 2.60 14.97 -21.00
C GLY A 209 3.04 15.84 -19.82
N ASP A 210 2.13 16.30 -18.95
CA ASP A 210 2.50 17.04 -17.73
C ASP A 210 3.06 16.07 -16.68
N THR A 211 4.32 16.29 -16.28
CA THR A 211 4.93 15.55 -15.17
C THR A 211 4.68 16.32 -13.90
N VAL A 212 4.09 15.66 -12.91
CA VAL A 212 3.83 16.24 -11.60
C VAL A 212 4.53 15.43 -10.52
N GLU A 213 4.78 16.09 -9.38
CA GLU A 213 5.13 15.38 -8.15
C GLU A 213 3.95 14.48 -7.77
N GLY A 214 4.18 13.18 -7.91
CA GLY A 214 3.26 12.14 -7.49
C GLY A 214 3.37 11.90 -5.99
N ARG A 215 2.52 11.01 -5.49
CA ARG A 215 2.62 10.53 -4.11
C ARG A 215 2.62 9.01 -4.11
N SER A 216 3.52 8.43 -3.31
CA SER A 216 3.25 7.11 -2.74
C SER A 216 1.91 7.20 -2.01
N HIS A 217 1.05 6.22 -2.24
CA HIS A 217 -0.29 6.21 -1.71
C HIS A 217 -0.68 4.80 -1.30
N ALA A 218 -1.66 4.72 -0.41
CA ALA A 218 -2.15 3.46 0.09
C ALA A 218 -3.67 3.46 0.18
N TRP A 219 -4.25 2.28 -0.02
CA TRP A 219 -5.69 2.03 0.09
C TRP A 219 -5.94 0.60 0.57
N ILE A 220 -7.21 0.24 0.75
CA ILE A 220 -7.60 -1.14 1.08
C ILE A 220 -8.10 -1.87 -0.15
N GLU A 221 -7.87 -3.18 -0.15
CA GLU A 221 -8.69 -4.13 -0.89
C GLU A 221 -9.42 -5.01 0.14
N ALA A 222 -10.73 -5.22 -0.04
CA ALA A 222 -11.59 -5.97 0.86
C ALA A 222 -12.31 -7.09 0.10
N TRP A 223 -12.48 -8.24 0.75
CA TRP A 223 -13.21 -9.37 0.19
C TRP A 223 -14.60 -9.46 0.79
N THR A 224 -15.62 -9.23 -0.04
CA THR A 224 -17.02 -9.35 0.34
C THR A 224 -17.75 -10.29 -0.63
N GLY A 225 -17.15 -11.43 -0.97
CA GLY A 225 -17.58 -12.32 -2.07
C GLY A 225 -16.67 -12.20 -3.30
N ALA A 226 -16.25 -10.98 -3.61
CA ALA A 226 -15.16 -10.67 -4.53
C ALA A 226 -14.20 -9.65 -3.90
N TRP A 227 -12.95 -9.60 -4.39
CA TRP A 227 -12.01 -8.54 -4.03
C TRP A 227 -12.38 -7.26 -4.75
N TRP A 228 -12.47 -6.17 -4.00
CA TRP A 228 -12.66 -4.82 -4.52
C TRP A 228 -11.92 -3.84 -3.64
N SER A 229 -11.75 -2.62 -4.13
CA SER A 229 -10.82 -1.66 -3.57
C SER A 229 -11.53 -0.39 -3.14
N TYR A 230 -11.14 0.18 -2.01
CA TYR A 230 -11.66 1.46 -1.51
C TYR A 230 -10.54 2.31 -0.90
N ASP A 231 -10.55 3.61 -1.15
CA ASP A 231 -9.58 4.56 -0.59
C ASP A 231 -10.18 5.29 0.63
N PRO A 232 -9.81 4.89 1.87
CA PRO A 232 -10.32 5.53 3.07
C PRO A 232 -9.77 6.95 3.26
N THR A 233 -8.70 7.34 2.57
CA THR A 233 -8.14 8.69 2.68
C THR A 233 -8.90 9.67 1.79
N ASN A 234 -9.29 9.25 0.57
CA ASN A 234 -9.93 10.13 -0.41
C ASN A 234 -11.45 9.93 -0.59
N ASP A 235 -12.05 9.00 0.14
CA ASP A 235 -13.50 8.73 0.15
C ASP A 235 -14.05 8.28 -1.19
N THR A 236 -13.33 7.36 -1.83
CA THR A 236 -13.63 7.02 -3.21
C THR A 236 -13.22 5.59 -3.51
N GLU A 237 -13.94 4.99 -4.45
CA GLU A 237 -13.40 3.88 -5.22
C GLU A 237 -12.18 4.33 -6.03
N ILE A 238 -11.37 3.36 -6.39
CA ILE A 238 -10.10 3.58 -7.09
C ILE A 238 -10.34 3.90 -8.56
N THR A 239 -9.71 4.97 -9.04
CA THR A 239 -9.83 5.42 -10.43
C THR A 239 -8.61 5.05 -11.27
N GLU A 240 -8.61 5.47 -12.54
CA GLU A 240 -7.49 5.39 -13.47
C GLU A 240 -6.22 6.07 -12.93
N GLN A 241 -6.34 6.98 -11.97
CA GLN A 241 -5.19 7.71 -11.40
C GLN A 241 -4.28 6.84 -10.52
N TYR A 242 -4.74 5.66 -10.12
CA TYR A 242 -4.06 4.81 -9.15
C TYR A 242 -3.30 3.68 -9.84
N VAL A 243 -2.05 3.49 -9.42
CA VAL A 243 -1.17 2.41 -9.85
C VAL A 243 -0.83 1.52 -8.66
N GLY A 244 -1.32 0.29 -8.63
CA GLY A 244 -1.03 -0.70 -7.59
C GLY A 244 0.34 -1.35 -7.76
N VAL A 245 1.10 -1.47 -6.67
CA VAL A 245 2.44 -2.08 -6.64
C VAL A 245 2.44 -3.40 -5.90
N GLY A 246 2.03 -3.39 -4.64
CA GLY A 246 2.01 -4.58 -3.80
C GLY A 246 0.83 -4.59 -2.86
N ALA A 247 0.46 -5.77 -2.39
CA ALA A 247 -0.54 -5.93 -1.34
C ALA A 247 0.04 -6.80 -0.22
N GLY A 248 -0.49 -6.67 1.00
CA GLY A 248 -0.03 -7.42 2.16
C GLY A 248 -0.89 -7.17 3.40
N ARG A 249 -0.61 -7.81 4.53
CA ARG A 249 -1.45 -7.62 5.73
C ARG A 249 -1.39 -6.19 6.25
N ASP A 250 -0.25 -5.54 6.14
CA ASP A 250 -0.06 -4.14 6.47
C ASP A 250 1.15 -3.58 5.72
N TYR A 251 1.66 -2.42 6.13
CA TYR A 251 2.78 -1.75 5.48
C TYR A 251 4.07 -2.60 5.51
N ALA A 252 4.32 -3.37 6.57
CA ALA A 252 5.57 -4.12 6.73
C ALA A 252 5.76 -5.21 5.65
N ASP A 253 4.66 -5.73 5.11
CA ASP A 253 4.68 -6.69 4.02
C ASP A 253 4.98 -6.03 2.65
N VAL A 254 4.79 -4.71 2.53
CA VAL A 254 4.85 -3.97 1.24
C VAL A 254 5.75 -2.73 1.26
N SER A 255 6.65 -2.59 2.24
CA SER A 255 7.61 -1.48 2.30
C SER A 255 8.39 -1.34 0.98
N PRO A 256 8.50 -0.14 0.38
CA PRO A 256 9.11 0.06 -0.93
C PRO A 256 10.55 -0.41 -1.05
N LEU A 257 11.35 -0.17 0.01
CA LEU A 257 12.73 -0.62 0.14
C LEU A 257 12.94 -1.13 1.56
N LYS A 258 13.52 -2.32 1.69
CA LYS A 258 13.96 -2.86 2.97
C LYS A 258 15.28 -3.57 2.79
N GLY A 259 16.15 -3.53 3.79
CA GLY A 259 17.42 -4.21 3.72
C GLY A 259 18.16 -4.22 5.04
N ILE A 260 19.27 -4.94 5.05
CA ILE A 260 20.25 -4.92 6.13
C ILE A 260 21.60 -4.54 5.55
N TYR A 261 22.43 -3.90 6.36
CA TYR A 261 23.76 -3.46 5.94
C TYR A 261 24.78 -3.57 7.07
N SER A 262 26.06 -3.64 6.68
CA SER A 262 27.22 -3.65 7.58
C SER A 262 27.97 -2.32 7.49
N GLY A 263 27.72 -1.43 8.44
CA GLY A 263 28.33 -0.10 8.55
C GLY A 263 27.68 0.71 9.67
N GLU A 264 28.10 1.97 9.83
CA GLU A 264 27.58 2.86 10.87
C GLU A 264 26.50 3.78 10.32
N GLY A 265 25.30 3.74 10.92
CA GLY A 265 24.22 4.70 10.70
C GLY A 265 23.66 4.73 9.27
N ALA A 266 22.37 4.95 9.14
CA ALA A 266 21.75 5.24 7.84
C ALA A 266 20.71 6.32 8.04
N THR A 267 20.57 7.17 7.03
CA THR A 267 19.46 8.10 6.88
C THR A 267 18.75 7.75 5.59
N ASP A 268 17.43 7.67 5.64
CA ASP A 268 16.63 7.48 4.43
C ASP A 268 16.81 8.69 3.51
N LEU A 269 17.06 8.44 2.22
CA LEU A 269 17.01 9.49 1.22
C LEU A 269 15.55 9.91 0.99
N ASP A 270 15.37 11.15 0.54
CA ASP A 270 14.05 11.64 0.15
C ASP A 270 13.43 10.73 -0.91
N VAL A 271 12.18 10.33 -0.68
CA VAL A 271 11.40 9.55 -1.64
C VAL A 271 10.82 10.51 -2.66
N ILE A 272 11.28 10.40 -3.91
CA ILE A 272 10.80 11.20 -5.02
C ILE A 272 9.92 10.32 -5.90
N VAL A 273 8.67 10.74 -6.10
CA VAL A 273 7.74 10.09 -7.02
C VAL A 273 7.32 11.11 -8.07
N GLU A 274 7.54 10.79 -9.34
CA GLU A 274 7.05 11.56 -10.47
C GLU A 274 6.01 10.74 -11.22
N VAL A 275 4.89 11.37 -11.56
CA VAL A 275 3.83 10.74 -12.35
C VAL A 275 3.51 11.61 -13.56
N THR A 276 3.48 11.00 -14.73
CA THR A 276 3.10 11.65 -16.00
C THR A 276 1.97 10.87 -16.63
N ARG A 277 0.86 11.54 -17.00
CA ARG A 277 -0.14 10.93 -17.88
C ARG A 277 0.34 10.95 -19.33
N LEU A 278 0.44 9.78 -19.96
CA LEU A 278 0.87 9.60 -21.35
C LEU A 278 -0.30 9.46 -22.34
N ALA A 279 -1.46 9.00 -21.88
CA ALA A 279 -2.71 8.91 -22.65
C ALA A 279 -3.92 8.97 -21.69
#